data_AF-A0A7X0KZY6-F1
#
_entry.id   AF-A0A7X0KZY6-F1
#
_cell.length_a   1.000
_cell.length_b   1.000
_cell.length_c   1.000
_cell.angle_alpha   90.00
_cell.angle_beta   90.00
_cell.angle_gamma   90.00
#
_symmetry.space_group_name_H-M   'P 1'
#
loop_
_entity.id
_entity.type
_entity.pdbx_description
1 polymer ?
#
loop_
_entity_poly.entity_id
_entity_poly.type
_entity_poly.pdbx_seq_one_letter_code
_entity_poly.pdbx_strand_id
1 'polypeptide(L)'
;MHALAAVMQLLVAAAFVSIPLVRHRYGPGARAAAVAELRRQDVRPEVLEENGLRFDAGGHETAVPAAVAAAMALAAALNLAGAGLAQPLTWVFSSLVLLLNAGIVWSNLTAVSSVQAAFRRKGDPELARIRVAAFLKAAEDAFPGWVRAQTYVRNTVVFAGSAIALAAVSFI
;
A
#
# COMPACT_ATOMS: atom_id res chain seq x y z
N MET A 1 -11.11 -26.38 8.65
CA MET A 1 -11.10 -25.40 7.55
C MET A 1 -11.20 -23.95 8.04
N HIS A 2 -12.10 -23.62 8.96
CA HIS A 2 -12.19 -22.27 9.55
C HIS A 2 -10.90 -21.75 10.22
N ALA A 3 -10.15 -22.62 10.92
CA ALA A 3 -8.86 -22.25 11.51
C ALA A 3 -7.83 -21.83 10.44
N LEU A 4 -7.79 -22.50 9.29
CA LEU A 4 -6.90 -22.13 8.18
C LEU A 4 -7.28 -20.76 7.61
N ALA A 5 -8.58 -20.53 7.37
CA ALA A 5 -9.07 -19.23 6.91
C ALA A 5 -8.70 -18.11 7.90
N ALA A 6 -8.88 -18.34 9.20
CA ALA A 6 -8.53 -17.38 10.25
C ALA A 6 -7.03 -17.07 10.28
N VAL A 7 -6.16 -18.09 10.21
CA VAL A 7 -4.70 -17.88 10.15
C VAL A 7 -4.32 -17.06 8.93
N MET A 8 -4.87 -17.36 7.75
CA MET A 8 -4.60 -16.60 6.53
C MET A 8 -5.06 -15.14 6.66
N GLN A 9 -6.25 -14.90 7.22
CA GLN A 9 -6.78 -13.55 7.45
C GLN A 9 -5.91 -12.75 8.42
N LEU A 10 -5.38 -13.37 9.48
CA LEU A 10 -4.45 -12.73 10.41
C LEU A 10 -3.11 -12.40 9.74
N LEU A 11 -2.59 -13.27 8.86
CA LEU A 11 -1.39 -12.97 8.08
C LEU A 11 -1.59 -11.78 7.14
N VAL A 12 -2.76 -11.72 6.48
CA VAL A 12 -3.16 -10.56 5.66
C VAL A 12 -3.24 -9.30 6.53
N ALA A 13 -3.86 -9.37 7.71
CA ALA A 13 -3.93 -8.23 8.63
C ALA A 13 -2.53 -7.73 9.03
N ALA A 14 -1.62 -8.64 9.39
CA ALA A 14 -0.23 -8.30 9.72
C ALA A 14 0.50 -7.64 8.53
N ALA A 15 0.26 -8.13 7.32
CA ALA A 15 0.82 -7.56 6.09
C ALA A 15 0.34 -6.12 5.83
N PHE A 16 -0.91 -5.78 6.17
CA PHE A 16 -1.42 -4.41 6.06
C PHE A 16 -0.91 -3.50 7.18
N VAL A 17 -0.73 -4.00 8.39
CA VAL A 17 -0.13 -3.25 9.51
C VAL A 17 1.35 -2.94 9.28
N SER A 18 2.07 -3.78 8.52
CA SER A 18 3.48 -3.52 8.21
C SER A 18 3.68 -2.27 7.33
N ILE A 19 2.70 -1.88 6.53
CA ILE A 19 2.75 -0.71 5.65
C ILE A 19 2.98 0.60 6.43
N PRO A 20 2.10 0.99 7.37
CA PRO A 20 2.30 2.22 8.15
C PRO A 20 3.57 2.16 9.01
N LEU A 21 3.99 0.98 9.49
CA LEU A 21 5.22 0.82 10.26
C LEU A 21 6.48 1.16 9.44
N VAL A 22 6.62 0.57 8.26
CA VAL A 22 7.75 0.85 7.34
C VAL A 22 7.73 2.31 6.93
N ARG A 23 6.56 2.85 6.59
CA ARG A 23 6.42 4.25 6.22
C ARG A 23 6.77 5.20 7.37
N HIS A 24 6.30 4.94 8.58
CA HIS A 24 6.62 5.76 9.74
C HIS A 24 8.12 5.77 10.02
N ARG A 25 8.77 4.61 9.89
CA ARG A 25 10.20 4.45 10.21
C ARG A 25 11.15 5.02 9.16
N TYR A 26 10.81 4.91 7.87
CA TYR A 26 11.71 5.24 6.75
C TYR A 26 11.21 6.37 5.84
N GLY A 27 9.94 6.75 5.96
CA GLY A 27 9.31 7.82 5.17
C GLY A 27 10.02 9.18 5.27
N PRO A 28 10.50 9.63 6.44
CA PRO A 28 11.27 10.87 6.53
C PRO A 28 12.55 10.86 5.71
N GLY A 29 13.25 9.72 5.66
CA GLY A 29 14.46 9.55 4.84
C GLY A 29 14.15 9.58 3.34
N ALA A 30 13.09 8.87 2.93
CA ALA A 30 12.62 8.90 1.55
C ALA A 30 12.20 10.31 1.09
N ARG A 31 11.53 11.07 1.96
CA ARG A 31 11.18 12.48 1.70
C ARG A 31 12.43 13.34 1.55
N ALA A 32 13.40 13.21 2.45
CA ALA A 32 14.64 13.97 2.36
C ALA A 32 15.41 13.70 1.05
N ALA A 33 15.47 12.43 0.62
CA ALA A 33 16.10 12.05 -0.63
C ALA A 33 15.36 12.57 -1.86
N ALA A 34 14.02 12.52 -1.86
CA ALA A 34 13.18 13.11 -2.89
C ALA A 34 13.41 14.63 -3.03
N VAL A 35 13.45 15.35 -1.90
CA VAL A 35 13.73 16.80 -1.86
C VAL A 35 15.14 17.11 -2.34
N ALA A 36 16.13 16.31 -1.96
CA ALA A 36 17.50 16.45 -2.46
C ALA A 36 17.57 16.27 -3.98
N GLU A 37 16.83 15.31 -4.54
CA GLU A 37 16.78 15.09 -5.99
C GLU A 37 16.05 16.22 -6.74
N LEU A 38 15.00 16.83 -6.17
CA LEU A 38 14.40 18.03 -6.76
C LEU A 38 15.41 19.18 -6.84
N ARG A 39 16.16 19.41 -5.76
CA ARG A 39 17.23 20.41 -5.75
C ARG A 39 18.33 20.11 -6.76
N ARG A 40 18.69 18.83 -6.94
CA ARG A 40 19.63 18.40 -8.01
C ARG A 40 19.10 18.64 -9.42
N GLN A 41 17.78 18.66 -9.58
CA GLN A 41 17.11 18.97 -10.84
C GLN A 41 16.86 20.47 -11.02
N ASP A 42 17.36 21.33 -10.12
CA ASP A 42 17.12 22.78 -10.13
C ASP A 42 15.62 23.13 -10.05
N VAL A 43 14.86 22.31 -9.32
CA VAL A 43 13.44 22.50 -9.02
C VAL A 43 13.27 22.79 -7.54
N ARG A 44 12.47 23.81 -7.24
CA ARG A 44 12.14 24.20 -5.87
C ARG A 44 11.21 23.15 -5.24
N PRO A 45 11.56 22.55 -4.08
CA PRO A 45 10.69 21.57 -3.43
C PRO A 45 9.29 22.09 -3.09
N GLU A 46 9.15 23.40 -2.89
CA GLU A 46 7.93 24.11 -2.53
C GLU A 46 6.85 23.98 -3.61
N VAL A 47 7.23 23.80 -4.89
CA VAL A 47 6.30 23.62 -6.01
C VAL A 47 5.33 22.46 -5.78
N LEU A 48 5.79 21.41 -5.07
CA LEU A 48 4.94 20.27 -4.76
C LEU A 48 3.85 20.68 -3.77
N GLU A 49 4.20 21.39 -2.70
CA GLU A 49 3.22 21.83 -1.70
C GLU A 49 2.26 22.89 -2.26
N GLU A 50 2.76 23.81 -3.08
CA GLU A 50 1.97 24.82 -3.81
C GLU A 50 0.93 24.17 -4.74
N ASN A 51 1.28 23.03 -5.35
CA ASN A 51 0.37 22.25 -6.18
C ASN A 51 -0.49 21.24 -5.40
N GLY A 52 -0.42 21.23 -4.07
CA GLY A 52 -1.16 20.33 -3.18
C GLY A 52 -0.61 18.90 -3.13
N LEU A 53 0.60 18.68 -3.62
CA LEU A 53 1.34 17.42 -3.58
C LEU A 53 2.19 17.39 -2.30
N ARG A 54 1.61 16.89 -1.21
CA ARG A 54 2.33 16.76 0.07
C ARG A 54 3.00 15.40 0.18
N PHE A 55 4.25 15.39 0.63
CA PHE A 55 4.94 14.16 1.04
C PHE A 55 4.37 13.58 2.34
N ASP A 56 3.91 14.47 3.23
CA ASP A 56 3.06 14.11 4.36
C ASP A 56 1.64 14.00 3.87
N ALA A 57 1.30 12.83 3.36
CA ALA A 57 -0.10 12.48 3.41
C ALA A 57 -0.47 12.24 4.88
N GLY A 58 -1.35 13.10 5.39
CA GLY A 58 -1.79 13.06 6.78
C GLY A 58 -2.43 11.72 7.17
N GLY A 59 -2.70 11.55 8.46
CA GLY A 59 -3.17 10.30 9.10
C GLY A 59 -4.41 9.61 8.49
N HIS A 60 -5.07 10.21 7.50
CA HIS A 60 -6.07 9.54 6.66
C HIS A 60 -5.46 8.43 5.80
N GLU A 61 -4.19 8.51 5.37
CA GLU A 61 -3.56 7.43 4.59
C GLU A 61 -3.18 6.19 5.42
N THR A 62 -3.03 6.33 6.74
CA THR A 62 -2.88 5.19 7.65
C THR A 62 -4.20 4.51 8.01
N ALA A 63 -5.33 5.21 7.81
CA ALA A 63 -6.65 4.69 8.14
C ALA A 63 -7.05 3.52 7.24
N VAL A 64 -6.71 3.56 5.95
CA VAL A 64 -7.10 2.50 4.99
C VAL A 64 -6.43 1.17 5.33
N PRO A 65 -5.09 1.07 5.49
CA PRO A 65 -4.46 -0.19 5.89
C PRO A 65 -4.94 -0.69 7.26
N ALA A 66 -5.14 0.22 8.22
CA ALA A 66 -5.65 -0.14 9.54
C ALA A 66 -7.08 -0.71 9.49
N ALA A 67 -7.96 -0.11 8.69
CA ALA A 67 -9.33 -0.59 8.50
C ALA A 67 -9.35 -1.99 7.86
N VAL A 68 -8.52 -2.22 6.84
CA VAL A 68 -8.39 -3.55 6.22
C VAL A 68 -7.89 -4.58 7.23
N ALA A 69 -6.86 -4.24 8.01
CA ALA A 69 -6.33 -5.13 9.04
C ALA A 69 -7.39 -5.47 10.11
N ALA A 70 -8.16 -4.47 10.56
CA ALA A 70 -9.24 -4.68 11.52
C ALA A 70 -10.36 -5.56 10.96
N ALA A 71 -10.78 -5.34 9.71
CA ALA A 71 -11.78 -6.17 9.04
C ALA A 71 -11.31 -7.63 8.92
N MET A 72 -10.02 -7.84 8.62
CA MET A 72 -9.46 -9.19 8.52
C MET A 72 -9.31 -9.89 9.87
N ALA A 73 -8.92 -9.16 10.92
CA ALA A 73 -8.91 -9.69 12.28
C ALA A 73 -10.32 -10.06 12.76
N LEU A 74 -11.34 -9.25 12.44
CA LEU A 74 -12.73 -9.56 12.76
C LEU A 74 -13.22 -10.81 12.03
N ALA A 75 -12.93 -10.93 10.73
CA ALA A 75 -13.28 -12.11 9.95
C ALA A 75 -12.61 -13.38 10.50
N ALA A 76 -11.35 -13.27 10.96
CA ALA A 76 -10.64 -14.38 11.59
C ALA A 76 -11.30 -14.81 12.91
N ALA A 77 -11.67 -13.84 13.77
CA ALA A 77 -12.37 -14.12 15.02
C ALA A 77 -13.72 -14.82 14.78
N LEU A 78 -14.48 -14.38 13.78
CA LEU A 78 -15.76 -15.00 13.42
C LEU A 78 -15.58 -16.43 12.87
N ASN A 79 -14.53 -16.67 12.08
CA ASN A 79 -14.19 -18.03 11.63
C ASN A 79 -13.82 -18.93 12.81
N LEU A 80 -13.00 -18.46 13.76
CA LEU A 80 -12.63 -19.23 14.94
C LEU A 80 -13.82 -19.52 15.86
N ALA A 81 -14.78 -18.60 15.94
CA ALA A 81 -16.01 -18.76 16.70
C ALA A 81 -17.05 -19.67 16.02
N GLY A 82 -16.82 -20.09 14.77
CA GLY A 82 -17.78 -20.89 14.00
C GLY A 82 -19.10 -20.15 13.73
N ALA A 83 -19.07 -18.81 13.68
CA ALA A 83 -20.27 -18.02 13.49
C ALA A 83 -20.84 -18.21 12.07
N GLY A 84 -22.16 -18.29 11.92
CA GLY A 84 -22.80 -18.45 10.60
C GLY A 84 -22.51 -17.33 9.60
N LEU A 85 -22.10 -16.15 10.08
CA LEU A 85 -21.68 -15.03 9.23
C LEU A 85 -20.22 -15.11 8.77
N ALA A 86 -19.43 -16.06 9.26
CA ALA A 86 -18.00 -16.15 8.96
C ALA A 86 -17.72 -16.39 7.46
N GLN A 87 -18.50 -17.26 6.83
CA GLN A 87 -18.35 -17.59 5.41
C GLN A 87 -18.66 -16.39 4.48
N PRO A 88 -19.84 -15.74 4.55
CA PRO A 88 -20.13 -14.60 3.68
C PRO A 88 -19.20 -13.40 3.92
N LEU A 89 -18.82 -13.12 5.17
CA LEU A 89 -17.87 -12.02 5.45
C LEU A 89 -16.46 -12.34 4.96
N THR A 90 -16.02 -13.60 5.02
CA THR A 90 -14.74 -14.02 4.43
C THR A 90 -14.75 -13.81 2.93
N TRP A 91 -15.86 -14.14 2.25
CA TRP A 91 -16.03 -13.88 0.82
C TRP A 91 -15.90 -12.41 0.47
N VAL A 92 -16.65 -11.55 1.17
CA VAL A 92 -16.65 -10.11 0.93
C VAL A 92 -15.26 -9.52 1.18
N PHE A 93 -14.70 -9.71 2.38
CA PHE A 93 -13.45 -9.05 2.74
C PHE A 93 -12.25 -9.59 1.94
N SER A 94 -12.15 -10.90 1.73
CA SER A 94 -11.01 -11.46 1.01
C SER A 94 -11.05 -11.04 -0.48
N SER A 95 -12.23 -10.97 -1.10
CA SER A 95 -12.37 -10.49 -2.48
C SER A 95 -12.03 -9.01 -2.60
N LEU A 96 -12.50 -8.18 -1.68
CA LEU A 96 -12.15 -6.76 -1.65
C LEU A 96 -10.65 -6.55 -1.47
N VAL A 97 -10.03 -7.30 -0.56
CA VAL A 97 -8.58 -7.24 -0.34
C VAL A 97 -7.79 -7.63 -1.59
N LEU A 98 -8.22 -8.68 -2.31
CA LEU A 98 -7.60 -9.06 -3.59
C LEU A 98 -7.66 -7.93 -4.61
N LEU A 99 -8.84 -7.32 -4.79
CA LEU A 99 -9.04 -6.22 -5.73
C LEU A 99 -8.23 -4.98 -5.35
N LEU A 100 -8.25 -4.60 -4.06
CA LEU A 100 -7.47 -3.47 -3.55
C LEU A 100 -5.96 -3.72 -3.74
N ASN A 101 -5.47 -4.92 -3.43
CA ASN A 101 -4.06 -5.26 -3.59
C ASN A 101 -3.64 -5.29 -5.07
N ALA A 102 -4.50 -5.77 -5.96
CA ALA A 102 -4.29 -5.68 -7.40
C ALA A 102 -4.18 -4.21 -7.87
N GLY A 103 -5.07 -3.34 -7.38
CA GLY A 103 -5.00 -1.89 -7.63
C GLY A 103 -3.71 -1.25 -7.12
N ILE A 104 -3.23 -1.64 -5.93
CA ILE A 104 -1.94 -1.17 -5.38
C ILE A 104 -0.77 -1.60 -6.28
N VAL A 105 -0.73 -2.87 -6.68
CA VAL A 105 0.34 -3.37 -7.55
C VAL A 105 0.32 -2.64 -8.90
N TRP A 106 -0.87 -2.48 -9.49
CA TRP A 106 -1.03 -1.73 -10.73
C TRP A 106 -0.58 -0.27 -10.60
N SER A 107 -0.97 0.41 -9.50
CA SER A 107 -0.55 1.78 -9.20
C SER A 107 0.97 1.89 -9.06
N ASN A 108 1.63 0.91 -8.44
CA ASN A 108 3.08 0.90 -8.30
C ASN A 108 3.79 0.71 -9.66
N LEU A 109 3.28 -0.20 -10.49
CA LEU A 109 3.82 -0.45 -11.83
C LEU A 109 3.68 0.78 -12.74
N THR A 110 2.61 1.55 -12.55
CA THR A 110 2.30 2.75 -13.34
C THR A 110 2.65 4.05 -12.61
N ALA A 111 3.47 3.99 -11.55
CA ALA A 111 3.72 5.14 -10.69
C ALA A 111 4.33 6.33 -11.47
N VAL A 112 5.33 6.07 -12.32
CA VAL A 112 5.98 7.11 -13.12
C VAL A 112 4.99 7.79 -14.07
N SER A 113 4.24 7.01 -14.85
CA SER A 113 3.28 7.55 -15.82
C SER A 113 2.10 8.26 -15.14
N SER A 114 1.62 7.72 -14.03
CA SER A 114 0.55 8.31 -13.22
C SER A 114 0.96 9.66 -12.62
N VAL A 115 2.17 9.76 -12.03
CA VAL A 115 2.68 11.02 -11.48
C VAL A 115 2.96 12.04 -12.60
N GLN A 116 3.56 11.62 -13.72
CA GLN A 116 3.73 12.49 -14.90
C GLN A 116 2.39 13.02 -15.41
N ALA A 117 1.36 12.17 -15.48
CA ALA A 117 0.02 12.60 -15.86
C ALA A 117 -0.58 13.59 -14.85
N ALA A 118 -0.38 13.37 -13.55
CA ALA A 118 -0.82 14.30 -12.51
C ALA A 118 -0.13 15.66 -12.62
N PHE A 119 1.19 15.68 -12.87
CA PHE A 119 1.96 16.92 -13.06
C PHE A 119 1.49 17.70 -14.29
N ARG A 120 1.27 17.00 -15.42
CA ARG A 120 0.72 17.62 -16.63
C ARG A 120 -0.67 18.20 -16.43
N ARG A 121 -1.54 17.53 -15.64
CA ARG A 121 -2.89 18.03 -15.34
C ARG A 121 -2.89 19.31 -14.52
N LYS A 122 -1.86 19.56 -13.71
CA LYS A 122 -1.71 20.80 -12.94
C LYS A 122 -1.32 21.98 -13.81
N GLY A 123 -0.63 21.74 -14.92
CA GLY A 123 -0.24 22.79 -15.87
C GLY A 123 0.90 23.69 -15.39
N ASP A 124 1.55 23.35 -14.27
CA ASP A 124 2.67 24.11 -13.72
C ASP A 124 3.97 23.83 -14.53
N PRO A 125 4.63 24.87 -15.08
CA PRO A 125 5.88 24.72 -15.82
C PRO A 125 6.99 24.09 -14.98
N GLU A 126 7.08 24.37 -13.68
CA GLU A 126 8.10 23.79 -12.81
C GLU A 126 7.89 22.29 -12.61
N LEU A 127 6.63 21.84 -12.42
CA LEU A 127 6.29 20.42 -12.33
C LEU A 127 6.61 19.66 -13.63
N ALA A 128 6.42 20.30 -14.78
CA ALA A 128 6.72 19.70 -16.08
C ALA A 128 8.22 19.44 -16.29
N ARG A 129 9.10 20.17 -15.59
CA ARG A 129 10.57 19.96 -15.66
C ARG A 129 11.04 18.79 -14.80
N ILE A 130 10.24 18.33 -13.84
CA ILE A 130 10.64 17.26 -12.91
C ILE A 130 10.82 15.95 -13.68
N ARG A 131 12.02 15.37 -13.58
CA ARG A 131 12.29 14.01 -14.06
C ARG A 131 11.72 13.02 -13.05
N VAL A 132 10.42 12.73 -13.20
CA VAL A 132 9.63 11.89 -12.28
C VAL A 132 10.28 10.54 -11.99
N ALA A 133 10.88 9.87 -12.99
CA ALA A 133 11.55 8.59 -12.79
C ALA A 133 12.75 8.70 -11.84
N ALA A 134 13.59 9.73 -12.00
CA ALA A 134 14.74 9.97 -11.12
C ALA A 134 14.29 10.39 -9.71
N PHE A 135 13.25 11.22 -9.64
CA PHE A 135 12.63 11.65 -8.39
C PHE A 135 12.09 10.48 -7.56
N LEU A 136 11.27 9.60 -8.16
CA LEU A 136 10.73 8.42 -7.48
C LEU A 136 11.84 7.44 -7.11
N LYS A 137 12.83 7.26 -7.99
CA LYS A 137 13.98 6.39 -7.72
C LYS A 137 14.83 6.88 -6.54
N ALA A 138 15.07 8.18 -6.42
CA ALA A 138 15.80 8.74 -5.28
C ALA A 138 15.06 8.52 -3.96
N ALA A 139 13.73 8.65 -3.96
CA ALA A 139 12.91 8.32 -2.80
C ALA A 139 12.97 6.82 -2.45
N GLU A 140 12.91 5.95 -3.47
CA GLU A 140 12.94 4.50 -3.30
C GLU A 140 14.31 4.00 -2.79
N ASP A 141 15.41 4.52 -3.34
CA ASP A 141 16.77 4.11 -2.98
C ASP A 141 17.16 4.55 -1.55
N ALA A 142 16.38 5.43 -0.92
CA ALA A 142 16.52 5.77 0.49
C ALA A 142 15.92 4.71 1.44
N PHE A 143 15.06 3.81 0.94
CA PHE A 143 14.58 2.68 1.73
C PHE A 143 15.67 1.60 1.82
N PRO A 144 15.77 0.89 2.95
CA PRO A 144 16.62 -0.29 3.04
C PRO A 144 16.29 -1.33 1.94
N GLY A 145 17.30 -1.98 1.36
CA GLY A 145 17.10 -2.93 0.27
C GLY A 145 16.13 -4.09 0.59
N TRP A 146 16.01 -4.47 1.87
CA TRP A 146 15.05 -5.49 2.31
C TRP A 146 13.59 -5.05 2.20
N VAL A 147 13.29 -3.74 2.12
CA VAL A 147 11.91 -3.23 1.98
C VAL A 147 11.30 -3.66 0.64
N ARG A 148 12.11 -3.80 -0.42
CA ARG A 148 11.65 -4.39 -1.69
C ARG A 148 11.21 -5.84 -1.49
N ALA A 149 12.05 -6.64 -0.84
CA ALA A 149 11.71 -8.02 -0.51
C ALA A 149 10.44 -8.11 0.36
N GLN A 150 10.33 -7.25 1.38
CA GLN A 150 9.14 -7.16 2.23
C GLN A 150 7.88 -6.81 1.43
N THR A 151 7.98 -5.94 0.42
CA THR A 151 6.86 -5.60 -0.46
C THR A 151 6.41 -6.80 -1.30
N TYR A 152 7.33 -7.58 -1.86
CA TYR A 152 6.99 -8.81 -2.57
C TYR A 152 6.35 -9.84 -1.64
N VAL A 153 6.95 -10.10 -0.48
CA VAL A 153 6.40 -11.02 0.53
C VAL A 153 5.01 -10.59 0.95
N ARG A 154 4.80 -9.30 1.23
CA ARG A 154 3.49 -8.74 1.56
C ARG A 154 2.47 -9.02 0.47
N ASN A 155 2.79 -8.69 -0.79
CA ASN A 155 1.86 -8.90 -1.90
C ASN A 155 1.52 -10.38 -2.08
N THR A 156 2.52 -11.26 -1.95
CA THR A 156 2.32 -12.71 -1.99
C THR A 156 1.42 -13.17 -0.86
N VAL A 157 1.65 -12.72 0.37
CA VAL A 157 0.81 -13.05 1.54
C VAL A 157 -0.62 -12.55 1.34
N VAL A 158 -0.80 -11.35 0.80
CA VAL A 158 -2.15 -10.79 0.55
C VAL A 158 -2.88 -11.58 -0.53
N PHE A 159 -2.25 -11.86 -1.67
CA PHE A 159 -2.88 -12.65 -2.73
C PHE A 159 -3.13 -14.11 -2.32
N ALA A 160 -2.10 -14.80 -1.87
CA ALA A 160 -2.19 -16.21 -1.49
C ALA A 160 -3.07 -16.39 -0.26
N GLY A 161 -2.90 -15.56 0.78
CA GLY A 161 -3.70 -15.63 2.01
C GLY A 161 -5.18 -15.41 1.73
N SER A 162 -5.56 -14.39 0.96
CA SER A 162 -6.95 -14.16 0.60
C SER A 162 -7.52 -15.27 -0.30
N ALA A 163 -6.75 -15.78 -1.28
CA ALA A 163 -7.21 -16.88 -2.14
C ALA A 163 -7.39 -18.19 -1.36
N ILE A 164 -6.46 -18.52 -0.46
CA ILE A 164 -6.55 -19.71 0.40
C ILE A 164 -7.72 -19.56 1.39
N ALA A 165 -7.92 -18.37 1.97
CA ALA A 165 -9.06 -18.14 2.87
C ALA A 165 -10.40 -18.35 2.15
N LEU A 166 -10.54 -17.85 0.92
CA LEU A 166 -11.72 -18.07 0.08
C LEU A 166 -11.93 -19.56 -0.21
N ALA A 167 -10.92 -20.26 -0.72
CA ALA A 167 -11.00 -21.68 -0.99
C ALA A 167 -11.36 -22.47 0.29
N ALA A 168 -10.72 -22.13 1.41
CA ALA A 168 -10.94 -22.81 2.68
C ALA A 168 -12.38 -22.70 3.18
N VAL A 169 -13.09 -21.60 2.93
CA VAL A 169 -14.52 -21.45 3.34
C VAL A 169 -15.51 -21.90 2.26
N SER A 170 -15.05 -22.16 1.04
CA SER A 170 -15.90 -22.63 -0.08
C SER A 170 -15.98 -24.14 -0.21
N PHE A 171 -14.98 -24.87 0.29
CA PHE A 171 -14.96 -26.33 0.30
C PHE A 171 -15.41 -26.91 1.67
N ILE A 172 -16.21 -26.15 2.42
CA ILE A 172 -16.87 -26.56 3.67
C ILE A 172 -18.34 -26.82 3.39
#